data_AF-W8QUA1-F1
#
_entry.id   AF-W8QUA1-F1
#
_cell.length_a   1.000
_cell.length_b   1.000
_cell.length_c   1.000
_cell.angle_alpha   90.00
_cell.angle_beta   90.00
_cell.angle_gamma   90.00
#
_symmetry.space_group_name_H-M   'P 1'
#
loop_
_entity.id
_entity.type
_entity.pdbx_description
1 polymer ?
#
loop_
_entity_poly.entity_id
_entity_poly.type
_entity_poly.pdbx_seq_one_letter_code
_entity_poly.pdbx_strand_id
1 'polypeptide(L)'
;FNGQRILDGSFSGASFQVGANSNQTINFSIGSIKASSIGGIATATGTEVAGAAATDITIAIGGGAATSINSSANFTGALNGQDATSAYAKAAAINDAGIGGLSVTASTSGTQAVGAIGGTAGD
;
A
#
# COMPACT_ATOMS: atom_id res chain seq x y z
N PHE A 1 3.10 -29.24 20.93
CA PHE A 1 2.55 -29.89 22.14
C PHE A 1 2.56 -31.40 21.90
N ASN A 2 3.20 -32.19 22.78
CA ASN A 2 3.29 -33.65 22.64
C ASN A 2 3.67 -34.15 21.21
N GLY A 3 4.72 -33.57 20.62
CA GLY A 3 5.15 -33.87 19.25
C GLY A 3 4.35 -33.20 18.13
N GLN A 4 3.18 -32.63 18.42
CA GLN A 4 2.39 -31.90 17.44
C GLN A 4 2.86 -30.45 17.28
N ARG A 5 3.06 -30.03 16.04
CA ARG A 5 3.27 -28.62 15.69
C ARG A 5 1.92 -27.91 15.75
N ILE A 6 1.87 -26.79 16.46
CA ILE A 6 0.60 -26.06 16.70
C ILE A 6 0.60 -24.65 16.11
N LEU A 7 1.77 -24.15 15.71
CA LEU A 7 1.98 -22.75 15.30
C LEU A 7 2.28 -22.61 13.80
N ASP A 8 2.36 -23.72 13.07
CA ASP A 8 2.79 -23.73 11.68
C ASP A 8 1.62 -23.75 10.68
N GLY A 9 0.39 -23.56 11.19
CA GLY A 9 -0.87 -23.59 10.44
C GLY A 9 -1.42 -24.99 10.19
N SER A 10 -0.69 -26.06 10.54
CA SER A 10 -1.19 -27.44 10.38
C SER A 10 -2.19 -27.85 11.46
N PHE A 11 -2.29 -27.07 12.55
CA PHE A 11 -3.21 -27.34 13.65
C PHE A 11 -4.55 -26.62 13.45
N SER A 12 -5.39 -27.22 12.60
CA SER A 12 -6.70 -26.68 12.23
C SER A 12 -7.78 -27.73 12.45
N GLY A 13 -8.93 -27.32 12.98
CA GLY A 13 -10.12 -28.16 13.15
C GLY A 13 -10.04 -29.15 14.33
N ALA A 14 -9.16 -28.91 15.31
CA ALA A 14 -9.14 -29.73 16.51
C ALA A 14 -10.45 -29.54 17.29
N SER A 15 -11.02 -30.64 17.77
CA SER A 15 -12.25 -30.63 18.56
C SER A 15 -11.98 -31.24 19.92
N PHE A 16 -12.29 -30.50 20.98
CA PHE A 16 -12.10 -30.94 22.36
C PHE A 16 -13.45 -31.17 23.00
N GLN A 17 -13.74 -32.42 23.36
CA GLN A 17 -14.93 -32.77 24.15
C GLN A 17 -14.78 -32.19 25.56
N VAL A 18 -15.72 -31.34 25.95
CA VAL A 18 -15.71 -30.62 27.24
C VAL A 18 -16.90 -30.96 28.12
N GLY A 19 -17.89 -31.68 27.60
CA GLY A 19 -19.08 -32.10 28.35
C GLY A 19 -19.24 -33.62 28.47
N ALA A 20 -20.22 -34.03 29.27
CA ALA A 20 -20.52 -35.45 29.50
C ALA A 20 -21.31 -36.10 28.34
N ASN A 21 -22.02 -35.30 27.55
CA ASN A 21 -22.85 -35.80 26.44
C ASN A 21 -22.13 -35.67 25.09
N SER A 22 -22.42 -36.59 24.16
CA SER A 22 -21.87 -36.54 22.80
C SER A 22 -22.09 -35.18 22.14
N ASN A 23 -21.08 -34.69 21.41
CA ASN A 23 -21.06 -33.40 20.68
C ASN A 23 -20.98 -32.13 21.54
N GLN A 24 -20.75 -32.24 22.85
CA GLN A 24 -20.38 -31.09 23.67
C GLN A 24 -18.89 -30.79 23.51
N THR A 25 -18.54 -30.15 22.40
CA THR A 25 -17.15 -29.88 22.01
C THR A 25 -16.83 -28.40 21.82
N ILE A 26 -15.56 -28.05 22.00
CA ILE A 26 -14.99 -26.76 21.56
C ILE A 26 -14.10 -27.02 20.34
N ASN A 27 -14.41 -26.35 19.24
CA ASN A 27 -13.55 -26.34 18.06
C ASN A 27 -12.46 -25.28 18.22
N PHE A 28 -11.23 -25.65 17.90
CA PHE A 28 -10.08 -24.78 18.04
C PHE A 28 -9.09 -24.99 16.89
N SER A 29 -8.60 -23.88 16.37
CA SER A 29 -7.64 -23.84 15.27
C SER A 29 -6.62 -22.75 15.55
N ILE A 30 -5.37 -22.97 15.15
CA ILE A 30 -4.33 -21.94 15.18
C ILE A 30 -3.81 -21.75 13.76
N GLY A 31 -3.88 -20.51 13.28
CA GLY A 31 -3.30 -20.12 11.99
C GLY A 31 -1.76 -20.21 12.00
N SER A 32 -1.15 -20.23 10.82
CA SER A 32 0.32 -20.22 10.72
C SER A 32 0.89 -18.90 11.23
N ILE A 33 1.87 -18.99 12.12
CA ILE A 33 2.69 -17.85 12.54
C ILE A 33 4.10 -17.86 11.91
N LYS A 34 4.32 -18.65 10.86
CA LYS A 34 5.56 -18.57 10.09
C LYS A 34 5.72 -17.14 9.55
N ALA A 35 6.95 -16.65 9.46
CA ALA A 35 7.25 -15.32 8.92
C ALA A 35 6.63 -15.10 7.52
N SER A 36 6.65 -16.13 6.66
CA SER A 36 6.03 -16.09 5.33
C SER A 36 4.50 -16.03 5.33
N SER A 37 3.84 -16.40 6.43
CA SER A 37 2.38 -16.39 6.56
C SER A 37 1.83 -15.11 7.18
N ILE A 38 2.66 -14.36 7.92
CA ILE A 38 2.26 -13.10 8.57
C ILE A 38 2.83 -11.87 7.86
N GLY A 39 4.03 -11.97 7.28
CA GLY A 39 4.85 -10.82 6.87
C GLY A 39 4.78 -10.42 5.39
N GLY A 40 3.62 -10.50 4.75
CA GLY A 40 3.46 -10.11 3.34
C GLY A 40 3.03 -8.66 3.19
N ILE A 41 3.92 -7.77 2.73
CA ILE A 41 3.52 -6.46 2.18
C ILE A 41 3.52 -6.59 0.66
N ALA A 42 2.34 -6.49 0.05
CA ALA A 42 2.25 -6.35 -1.40
C ALA A 42 2.80 -4.98 -1.79
N THR A 43 3.76 -4.95 -2.71
CA THR A 43 4.34 -3.70 -3.23
C THR A 43 4.17 -3.66 -4.74
N ALA A 44 3.88 -2.48 -5.27
CA ALA A 44 3.76 -2.23 -6.69
C ALA A 44 4.36 -0.85 -6.98
N THR A 45 5.15 -0.76 -8.06
CA THR A 45 5.70 0.50 -8.57
C THR A 45 5.11 0.75 -9.94
N GLY A 46 4.42 1.88 -10.09
CA GLY A 46 3.84 2.30 -11.37
C GLY A 46 4.89 2.82 -12.36
N THR A 47 4.47 3.04 -13.60
CA THR A 47 5.27 3.77 -14.59
C THR A 47 5.31 5.26 -14.27
N GLU A 48 6.27 5.97 -14.85
CA GLU A 48 6.33 7.42 -14.79
C GLU A 48 5.03 8.04 -15.32
N VAL A 49 4.55 9.10 -14.64
CA VAL A 49 3.31 9.79 -15.01
C VAL A 49 3.67 11.11 -15.67
N ALA A 50 3.33 11.25 -16.95
CA ALA A 50 3.58 12.47 -17.71
C ALA A 50 2.35 13.38 -17.77
N GLY A 51 2.46 14.57 -17.15
CA GLY A 51 1.81 15.80 -17.63
C GLY A 51 0.29 15.96 -17.52
N ALA A 52 -0.45 15.07 -16.86
CA ALA A 52 -1.89 15.23 -16.66
C ALA A 52 -2.28 15.08 -15.18
N ALA A 53 -3.26 15.86 -14.71
CA ALA A 53 -3.90 15.60 -13.42
C ALA A 53 -4.60 14.23 -13.45
N ALA A 54 -4.56 13.51 -12.34
CA ALA A 54 -5.35 12.29 -12.20
C ALA A 54 -6.79 12.66 -11.88
N THR A 55 -7.75 12.21 -12.68
CA THR A 55 -9.19 12.45 -12.46
C THR A 55 -9.99 11.16 -12.30
N ASP A 56 -9.51 10.04 -12.84
CA ASP A 56 -10.26 8.78 -12.92
C ASP A 56 -9.47 7.60 -12.33
N ILE A 57 -8.83 7.81 -11.17
CA ILE A 57 -8.15 6.72 -10.45
C ILE A 57 -9.16 5.98 -9.57
N THR A 58 -9.20 4.66 -9.70
CA THR A 58 -9.91 3.77 -8.78
C THR A 58 -8.96 2.69 -8.27
N ILE A 59 -9.00 2.40 -6.96
CA ILE A 59 -8.11 1.41 -6.33
C ILE A 59 -8.93 0.40 -5.53
N ALA A 60 -8.64 -0.88 -5.69
CA ALA A 60 -9.19 -1.98 -4.90
C ALA A 60 -8.05 -2.78 -4.25
N ILE A 61 -8.19 -3.11 -2.97
CA ILE A 61 -7.20 -3.89 -2.20
C ILE A 61 -7.80 -5.23 -1.80
N GLY A 62 -7.05 -6.33 -1.99
CA GLY A 62 -7.41 -7.66 -1.49
C GLY A 62 -8.75 -8.23 -1.99
N GLY A 63 -9.26 -7.74 -3.13
CA GLY A 63 -10.58 -8.12 -3.66
C GLY A 63 -11.76 -7.32 -3.11
N GLY A 64 -11.51 -6.26 -2.32
CA GLY A 64 -12.53 -5.33 -1.86
C GLY A 64 -13.11 -4.45 -2.98
N ALA A 65 -14.13 -3.67 -2.65
CA ALA A 65 -14.72 -2.70 -3.58
C ALA A 65 -13.70 -1.63 -3.99
N ALA A 66 -13.77 -1.18 -5.24
CA ALA A 66 -12.92 -0.10 -5.72
C ALA A 66 -13.32 1.23 -5.07
N THR A 67 -12.31 1.97 -4.58
CA THR A 67 -12.45 3.33 -4.04
C THR A 67 -12.04 4.32 -5.11
N SER A 68 -12.90 5.31 -5.37
CA SER A 68 -12.58 6.42 -6.27
C SER A 68 -11.65 7.40 -5.56
N ILE A 69 -10.64 7.88 -6.27
CA ILE A 69 -9.69 8.86 -5.76
C ILE A 69 -10.09 10.24 -6.28
N ASN A 70 -10.04 11.24 -5.40
CA ASN A 70 -10.27 12.64 -5.78
C ASN A 70 -9.21 13.12 -6.78
N SER A 71 -9.53 14.18 -7.52
CA SER A 71 -8.57 14.72 -8.47
C SER A 71 -7.29 15.19 -7.78
N SER A 72 -6.13 14.84 -8.37
CA SER A 72 -4.82 15.30 -7.86
C SER A 72 -4.65 16.82 -7.94
N ALA A 73 -5.50 17.52 -8.70
CA ALA A 73 -5.47 18.99 -8.77
C ALA A 73 -5.69 19.68 -7.42
N ASN A 74 -6.35 19.02 -6.46
CA ASN A 74 -6.60 19.55 -5.13
C ASN A 74 -5.45 19.29 -4.14
N PHE A 75 -4.38 18.61 -4.57
CA PHE A 75 -3.31 18.12 -3.71
C PHE A 75 -1.93 18.65 -4.10
N THR A 76 -1.87 19.86 -4.65
CA THR A 76 -0.60 20.54 -4.96
C THR A 76 0.17 20.88 -3.69
N GLY A 77 1.48 20.73 -3.71
CA GLY A 77 2.36 21.11 -2.61
C GLY A 77 3.08 22.43 -2.82
N ALA A 78 3.87 22.84 -1.83
CA ALA A 78 4.53 24.15 -1.79
C ALA A 78 5.90 24.18 -2.49
N LEU A 79 6.51 23.03 -2.78
CA LEU A 79 7.82 22.96 -3.43
C LEU A 79 7.68 22.96 -4.95
N ASN A 80 8.75 23.40 -5.62
CA ASN A 80 8.83 23.31 -7.07
C ASN A 80 8.67 21.86 -7.54
N GLY A 81 7.84 21.65 -8.58
CA GLY A 81 7.49 20.33 -9.10
C GLY A 81 6.38 19.59 -8.33
N GLN A 82 5.74 20.20 -7.33
CA GLN A 82 4.56 19.64 -6.65
C GLN A 82 3.24 20.22 -7.18
N ASP A 83 3.12 20.36 -8.50
CA ASP A 83 1.89 20.81 -9.15
C ASP A 83 0.81 19.71 -9.25
N ALA A 84 -0.35 20.06 -9.80
CA ALA A 84 -1.52 19.20 -9.96
C ALA A 84 -1.27 17.90 -10.73
N THR A 85 -0.26 17.89 -11.60
CA THR A 85 0.12 16.78 -12.47
C THR A 85 1.24 15.93 -11.89
N SER A 86 1.89 16.41 -10.84
CA SER A 86 3.03 15.76 -10.20
C SER A 86 2.68 14.40 -9.60
N ALA A 87 3.69 13.52 -9.50
CA ALA A 87 3.57 12.27 -8.76
C ALA A 87 3.26 12.52 -7.28
N TYR A 88 3.77 13.61 -6.71
CA TYR A 88 3.45 14.04 -5.35
C TYR A 88 1.94 14.22 -5.15
N ALA A 89 1.30 15.04 -5.99
CA ALA A 89 -0.11 15.36 -5.85
C ALA A 89 -1.00 14.10 -6.03
N LYS A 90 -0.58 13.18 -6.92
CA LYS A 90 -1.28 11.89 -7.11
C LYS A 90 -1.15 10.98 -5.88
N ALA A 91 0.04 10.84 -5.30
CA ALA A 91 0.22 10.05 -4.09
C ALA A 91 -0.53 10.65 -2.89
N ALA A 92 -0.53 11.98 -2.76
CA ALA A 92 -1.29 12.68 -1.74
C ALA A 92 -2.80 12.43 -1.88
N ALA A 93 -3.35 12.53 -3.09
CA ALA A 93 -4.75 12.22 -3.36
C ALA A 93 -5.12 10.78 -2.99
N ILE A 94 -4.25 9.81 -3.29
CA ILE A 94 -4.48 8.40 -2.95
C ILE A 94 -4.44 8.17 -1.44
N ASN A 95 -3.47 8.76 -0.74
CA ASN A 95 -3.39 8.65 0.72
C ASN A 95 -4.59 9.32 1.41
N ASP A 96 -5.07 10.45 0.88
CA ASP A 96 -6.26 11.17 1.39
C ASP A 96 -7.55 10.36 1.25
N ALA A 97 -7.65 9.50 0.23
CA ALA A 97 -8.80 8.62 0.04
C ALA A 97 -8.98 7.58 1.17
N GLY A 98 -8.04 7.47 2.11
CA GLY A 98 -8.23 6.73 3.36
C GLY A 98 -8.35 5.21 3.19
N ILE A 99 -7.77 4.66 2.13
CA ILE A 99 -7.84 3.22 1.83
C ILE A 99 -7.05 2.43 2.89
N GLY A 100 -7.77 1.69 3.74
CA GLY A 100 -7.18 0.89 4.80
C GLY A 100 -6.16 -0.14 4.28
N GLY A 101 -4.97 -0.17 4.89
CA GLY A 101 -3.89 -1.10 4.51
C GLY A 101 -3.09 -0.68 3.26
N LEU A 102 -3.40 0.47 2.65
CA LEU A 102 -2.63 1.07 1.57
C LEU A 102 -1.78 2.24 2.09
N SER A 103 -0.53 2.31 1.65
CA SER A 103 0.34 3.47 1.83
C SER A 103 1.05 3.74 0.52
N VAL A 104 1.06 5.00 0.08
CA VAL A 104 1.63 5.40 -1.21
C VAL A 104 2.71 6.44 -1.03
N THR A 105 3.84 6.24 -1.71
CA THR A 105 4.90 7.24 -1.86
C THR A 105 5.07 7.60 -3.32
N ALA A 106 5.62 8.78 -3.57
CA ALA A 106 5.96 9.24 -4.92
C ALA A 106 7.43 9.63 -4.98
N SER A 107 8.05 9.35 -6.12
CA SER A 107 9.35 9.88 -6.51
C SER A 107 9.17 10.70 -7.78
N THR A 108 9.79 11.88 -7.83
CA THR A 108 9.83 12.72 -9.02
C THR A 108 11.29 12.96 -9.38
N SER A 109 11.66 12.64 -10.61
CA SER A 109 12.96 12.93 -11.18
C SER A 109 12.79 13.84 -12.39
N GLY A 110 13.68 14.82 -12.55
CA GLY A 110 13.66 15.71 -13.70
C GLY A 110 15.04 16.31 -13.95
N THR A 111 15.25 16.81 -15.16
CA THR A 111 16.44 17.59 -15.52
C THR A 111 16.03 19.05 -15.62
N GLN A 112 16.72 19.92 -14.89
CA GLN A 112 16.55 21.37 -14.99
C GLN A 112 17.55 21.91 -16.02
N ALA A 113 17.09 22.75 -16.95
CA ALA A 113 18.02 23.55 -17.74
C ALA A 113 18.66 24.60 -16.82
N VAL A 114 19.99 24.56 -16.69
CA VAL A 114 20.73 25.64 -16.04
C VAL A 114 20.83 26.79 -17.05
N GLY A 115 20.49 28.02 -16.63
CA GLY A 115 20.72 29.20 -17.45
C GLY A 115 22.22 29.38 -17.76
N ALA A 116 22.56 30.24 -18.72
CA ALA A 116 23.96 30.54 -19.01
C ALA A 116 24.68 30.96 -17.72
N ILE A 117 25.74 30.25 -17.34
CA ILE A 117 26.65 30.70 -16.28
C ILE A 117 27.48 31.82 -16.90
N GLY A 118 27.25 33.05 -16.44
CA GLY A 118 27.91 34.22 -16.98
C GLY A 118 29.39 34.29 -16.59
N GLY A 119 30.20 34.68 -17.56
CA GLY A 119 31.41 35.48 -17.44
C GLY A 119 31.43 36.40 -18.66
N THR A 120 31.75 37.68 -18.50
CA THR A 120 31.94 38.53 -19.69
C THR A 120 33.25 38.10 -20.35
N ALA A 121 33.46 38.41 -21.64
CA ALA A 121 34.77 38.20 -22.26
C ALA A 121 35.87 38.88 -21.42
N GLY A 122 36.61 38.09 -20.63
CA GLY A 122 37.59 38.59 -19.65
C GLY A 122 37.59 37.92 -18.27
N ASP A 123 36.59 37.09 -17.94
CA ASP A 123 36.61 36.22 -16.73
C ASP A 123 37.29 34.86 -16.98
#